data_AF-A0A964L3C2-F1
#
_entry.id   AF-A0A964L3C2-F1
#
_cell.length_a   1.000
_cell.length_b   1.000
_cell.length_c   1.000
_cell.angle_alpha   90.00
_cell.angle_beta   90.00
_cell.angle_gamma   90.00
#
_symmetry.space_group_name_H-M   'P 1'
#
loop_
_entity.id
_entity.type
_entity.pdbx_description
1 polymer ?
#
loop_
_entity_poly.entity_id
_entity_poly.type
_entity_poly.pdbx_seq_one_letter_code
_entity_poly.pdbx_strand_id
1 'polypeptide(L)'
;MGFVAGSTTFSCAATGAIPAGRRRWRGRCAVDTAQPMGCALRSVAPRRGRIRHGLGWLRMFPQLDSRDSWGSEMHPQNAPDHNCPHDPSDGAGIAAWAVQRGRSLGFAAVGICDASPSRRGDQLRGWLAAQKHGSMDWMERNIEVRLDPARLVVGAQSIVVVADRYHDGRPDRRPAQLIDPISGLHSAAGRTARYARGRDYHRRIKKRLRRLQRELELALPGTRGKVCCDIEPVMEREMAERAGLGASGKHTLLILPQLGSWVLLACFVTTARLQPSVPNESEPSDPCGSCTRCIDACPTQAITPWSVDGARCISAITIEARQAVEPALASKARDWLFGCDICQEVCPHNQPTRLSRRVGFHSEYDGRNASFSLIEVLGWDEITRRKAFGPSPLNRVKAAHARRNAVWCALEVLERSADPPLDSALRAIASDRDEDEMVRAAAIEVVARIDRHLLGSTAPPDIML
;
A
#
# COMPACT_ATOMS: atom_id res chain seq x y z
N MET A 1 3.45 28.38 -51.30
CA MET A 1 2.20 27.95 -51.98
C MET A 1 1.99 26.50 -51.58
N GLY A 2 0.91 26.00 -51.00
CA GLY A 2 -0.44 26.47 -50.69
C GLY A 2 -1.18 25.19 -50.24
N PHE A 3 -2.08 25.33 -49.27
CA PHE A 3 -2.89 24.25 -48.67
C PHE A 3 -3.64 23.38 -49.68
N VAL A 4 -3.83 22.09 -49.35
CA VAL A 4 -4.97 21.30 -49.84
C VAL A 4 -5.48 20.38 -48.72
N ALA A 5 -6.77 20.54 -48.40
CA ALA A 5 -7.60 19.67 -47.57
C ALA A 5 -8.21 18.55 -48.43
N GLY A 6 -8.44 17.38 -47.84
CA GLY A 6 -9.12 16.25 -48.49
C GLY A 6 -10.07 15.56 -47.53
N SER A 7 -11.35 15.89 -47.64
CA SER A 7 -12.50 15.18 -47.09
C SER A 7 -12.84 13.96 -47.94
N THR A 8 -13.20 12.82 -47.34
CA THR A 8 -13.93 11.76 -48.05
C THR A 8 -15.05 11.21 -47.16
N THR A 9 -16.28 11.39 -47.63
CA THR A 9 -17.52 10.75 -47.20
C THR A 9 -17.73 9.45 -47.99
N PHE A 10 -18.30 8.42 -47.37
CA PHE A 10 -19.06 7.38 -48.09
C PHE A 10 -20.22 6.88 -47.22
N SER A 11 -21.41 6.83 -47.84
CA SER A 11 -22.69 6.42 -47.27
C SER A 11 -23.15 5.05 -47.82
N CYS A 12 -24.08 4.46 -47.08
CA CYS A 12 -24.75 3.16 -47.13
C CYS A 12 -25.45 2.72 -48.44
N ALA A 13 -25.53 1.39 -48.64
CA ALA A 13 -26.75 0.57 -48.81
C ALA A 13 -26.32 -0.92 -48.84
N ALA A 14 -26.71 -1.85 -47.95
CA ALA A 14 -28.01 -2.41 -47.54
C ALA A 14 -28.61 -3.45 -48.52
N THR A 15 -28.51 -4.75 -48.15
CA THR A 15 -29.48 -5.89 -48.27
C THR A 15 -28.70 -7.19 -47.99
N GLY A 16 -29.09 -8.19 -47.19
CA GLY A 16 -30.28 -8.47 -46.39
C GLY A 16 -30.15 -9.84 -45.69
N ALA A 17 -31.19 -10.16 -44.90
CA ALA A 17 -31.62 -11.47 -44.38
C ALA A 17 -30.99 -12.08 -43.10
N ILE A 18 -31.91 -12.42 -42.18
CA ILE A 18 -31.81 -13.05 -40.84
C ILE A 18 -32.07 -14.57 -41.00
N PRO A 19 -31.61 -15.46 -40.09
CA PRO A 19 -32.54 -15.93 -39.05
C PRO A 19 -31.93 -16.04 -37.63
N ALA A 20 -32.85 -15.94 -36.67
CA ALA A 20 -32.64 -15.94 -35.23
C ALA A 20 -32.34 -17.34 -34.65
N GLY A 21 -31.56 -17.36 -33.56
CA GLY A 21 -31.36 -18.55 -32.72
C GLY A 21 -31.16 -18.18 -31.25
N ARG A 22 -32.26 -18.10 -30.49
CA ARG A 22 -32.27 -17.93 -29.02
C ARG A 22 -31.88 -19.26 -28.34
N ARG A 23 -31.04 -19.23 -27.32
CA ARG A 23 -31.05 -20.25 -26.24
C ARG A 23 -31.24 -19.57 -24.90
N ARG A 24 -32.46 -19.71 -24.37
CA ARG A 24 -32.85 -19.48 -22.98
C ARG A 24 -32.28 -20.62 -22.13
N TRP A 25 -31.68 -20.31 -20.99
CA TRP A 25 -31.64 -21.23 -19.85
C TRP A 25 -32.87 -20.98 -18.98
N ARG A 26 -33.74 -22.00 -18.90
CA ARG A 26 -34.84 -22.12 -17.92
C ARG A 26 -34.45 -23.23 -16.94
N GLY A 27 -34.51 -22.94 -15.65
CA GLY A 27 -34.68 -23.92 -14.57
C GLY A 27 -35.46 -23.21 -13.45
N ARG A 28 -36.79 -23.14 -13.59
CA ARG A 28 -37.80 -23.93 -12.86
C ARG A 28 -37.75 -23.71 -11.34
N CYS A 29 -38.68 -22.87 -10.89
CA CYS A 29 -39.25 -22.89 -9.55
C CYS A 29 -39.96 -24.22 -9.29
N ALA A 30 -39.83 -24.76 -8.08
CA ALA A 30 -40.84 -25.59 -7.46
C ALA A 30 -41.31 -24.85 -6.19
N VAL A 31 -42.61 -24.63 -6.13
CA VAL A 31 -43.35 -24.14 -4.98
C VAL A 31 -43.76 -25.39 -4.21
N ASP A 32 -43.49 -25.45 -2.91
CA ASP A 32 -44.28 -26.29 -2.00
C ASP A 32 -44.53 -25.53 -0.70
N THR A 33 -45.81 -25.47 -0.38
CA THR A 33 -46.47 -24.89 0.78
C THR A 33 -46.34 -25.79 2.01
N ALA A 34 -46.08 -25.22 3.19
CA ALA A 34 -46.75 -25.56 4.46
C ALA A 34 -46.24 -24.71 5.64
N GLN A 35 -47.16 -24.40 6.54
CA GLN A 35 -47.12 -23.46 7.67
C GLN A 35 -46.63 -24.10 9.01
N PRO A 36 -46.62 -23.39 10.16
CA PRO A 36 -45.58 -23.47 11.19
C PRO A 36 -45.97 -24.26 12.46
N MET A 37 -44.96 -24.74 13.20
CA MET A 37 -44.97 -25.06 14.65
C MET A 37 -43.49 -25.04 15.09
N GLY A 38 -43.04 -24.67 16.28
CA GLY A 38 -43.67 -24.37 17.55
C GLY A 38 -42.51 -24.21 18.56
N CYS A 39 -42.76 -23.39 19.58
CA CYS A 39 -41.87 -23.06 20.69
C CYS A 39 -41.47 -24.29 21.52
N ALA A 40 -40.21 -24.42 21.93
CA ALA A 40 -39.83 -25.19 23.12
C ALA A 40 -38.49 -24.73 23.72
N LEU A 41 -38.62 -24.07 24.87
CA LEU A 41 -37.57 -23.76 25.84
C LEU A 41 -36.88 -25.03 26.35
N ARG A 42 -35.54 -24.99 26.53
CA ARG A 42 -34.88 -25.74 27.61
C ARG A 42 -33.82 -24.88 28.30
N SER A 43 -34.15 -24.54 29.53
CA SER A 43 -33.32 -23.99 30.60
C SER A 43 -32.24 -24.97 31.07
N VAL A 44 -31.04 -24.45 31.36
CA VAL A 44 -30.13 -25.05 32.35
C VAL A 44 -29.55 -23.93 33.21
N ALA A 45 -29.87 -23.97 34.51
CA ALA A 45 -29.39 -23.09 35.57
C ALA A 45 -28.11 -23.67 36.23
N PRO A 46 -27.37 -22.88 37.04
CA PRO A 46 -25.93 -23.02 37.25
C PRO A 46 -25.56 -23.86 38.48
N ARG A 47 -24.35 -24.44 38.51
CA ARG A 47 -23.75 -25.01 39.72
C ARG A 47 -22.62 -24.13 40.24
N ARG A 48 -22.76 -23.72 41.51
CA ARG A 48 -21.75 -23.11 42.37
C ARG A 48 -20.66 -24.13 42.75
N GLY A 49 -19.42 -23.68 42.86
CA GLY A 49 -18.30 -24.43 43.44
C GLY A 49 -17.24 -23.47 43.99
N ARG A 50 -16.75 -23.73 45.21
CA ARG A 50 -16.05 -22.83 46.13
C ARG A 50 -14.61 -22.45 45.74
N ILE A 51 -14.21 -21.28 46.24
CA ILE A 51 -12.86 -20.74 46.35
C ILE A 51 -12.08 -21.48 47.45
N ARG A 52 -10.80 -21.81 47.20
CA ARG A 52 -9.75 -22.00 48.21
C ARG A 52 -8.42 -21.45 47.69
N HIS A 53 -7.75 -20.67 48.53
CA HIS A 53 -6.43 -20.07 48.31
C HIS A 53 -5.30 -21.11 48.40
N GLY A 54 -4.21 -20.89 47.65
CA GLY A 54 -2.93 -21.57 47.82
C GLY A 54 -1.92 -21.13 46.76
N LEU A 55 -0.82 -20.50 47.19
CA LEU A 55 0.26 -19.96 46.35
C LEU A 55 1.00 -21.05 45.55
N GLY A 56 1.46 -20.67 44.34
CA GLY A 56 2.44 -21.46 43.57
C GLY A 56 2.72 -20.84 42.20
N TRP A 57 3.78 -20.04 42.10
CA TRP A 57 4.30 -19.50 40.85
C TRP A 57 4.83 -20.63 39.96
N LEU A 58 4.25 -20.83 38.77
CA LEU A 58 4.91 -21.45 37.62
C LEU A 58 4.14 -21.16 36.31
N ARG A 59 4.91 -20.89 35.26
CA ARG A 59 4.53 -20.47 33.91
C ARG A 59 3.43 -21.33 33.28
N MET A 60 2.42 -20.71 32.67
CA MET A 60 1.62 -21.37 31.64
C MET A 60 1.13 -20.36 30.60
N PHE A 61 1.70 -20.46 29.40
CA PHE A 61 1.19 -19.81 28.18
C PHE A 61 -0.15 -20.45 27.79
N PRO A 62 -1.17 -19.69 27.36
CA PRO A 62 -2.40 -20.30 26.86
C PRO A 62 -2.11 -20.97 25.52
N GLN A 63 -2.39 -22.27 25.44
CA GLN A 63 -2.47 -23.03 24.20
C GLN A 63 -3.50 -22.38 23.29
N LEU A 64 -3.03 -21.80 22.18
CA LEU A 64 -3.88 -21.40 21.07
C LEU A 64 -4.39 -22.66 20.38
N ASP A 65 -5.70 -22.79 20.38
CA ASP A 65 -6.47 -23.88 19.80
C ASP A 65 -6.11 -24.08 18.32
N SER A 66 -5.53 -25.25 18.03
CA SER A 66 -5.03 -25.66 16.72
C SER A 66 -6.20 -26.10 15.84
N ARG A 67 -6.82 -25.14 15.16
CA ARG A 67 -7.67 -25.38 13.98
C ARG A 67 -7.33 -24.42 12.85
N ASP A 68 -6.04 -24.38 12.50
CA ASP A 68 -5.62 -24.01 11.16
C ASP A 68 -5.87 -25.22 10.24
N SER A 69 -7.08 -25.33 9.71
CA SER A 69 -7.38 -26.25 8.60
C SER A 69 -6.84 -25.66 7.29
N TRP A 70 -5.52 -25.59 7.18
CA TRP A 70 -4.82 -25.54 5.91
C TRP A 70 -4.26 -26.94 5.71
N GLY A 71 -4.75 -27.63 4.67
CA GLY A 71 -4.23 -28.92 4.26
C GLY A 71 -2.70 -28.87 4.22
N SER A 72 -2.09 -29.83 4.89
CA SER A 72 -0.65 -30.05 4.99
C SER A 72 -0.07 -30.56 3.66
N GLU A 73 -0.40 -29.91 2.55
CA GLU A 73 0.32 -30.10 1.29
C GLU A 73 1.38 -29.00 1.21
N MET A 74 2.65 -29.40 1.30
CA MET A 74 3.76 -28.54 0.94
C MET A 74 3.53 -28.03 -0.49
N HIS A 75 3.05 -26.80 -0.64
CA HIS A 75 3.09 -26.12 -1.94
C HIS A 75 4.52 -26.29 -2.49
N PRO A 76 4.73 -26.65 -3.77
CA PRO A 76 6.07 -26.89 -4.33
C PRO A 76 7.03 -25.71 -4.16
N GLN A 77 6.50 -24.51 -3.94
CA GLN A 77 7.25 -23.31 -3.55
C GLN A 77 7.93 -23.43 -2.16
N ASN A 78 7.58 -24.41 -1.32
CA ASN A 78 8.01 -24.61 0.08
C ASN A 78 9.11 -25.66 0.31
N ALA A 79 9.48 -26.45 -0.70
CA ALA A 79 10.62 -27.36 -0.59
C ALA A 79 11.96 -26.60 -0.69
N PRO A 80 12.96 -26.89 0.17
CA PRO A 80 14.31 -26.36 -0.01
C PRO A 80 14.84 -26.74 -1.39
N ASP A 81 15.51 -25.80 -2.06
CA ASP A 81 16.14 -26.06 -3.34
C ASP A 81 17.59 -26.46 -3.10
N HIS A 82 17.91 -27.73 -3.31
CA HIS A 82 19.24 -28.30 -3.12
C HIS A 82 20.14 -28.13 -4.36
N ASN A 83 19.65 -27.48 -5.42
CA ASN A 83 20.40 -27.28 -6.66
C ASN A 83 21.21 -25.97 -6.70
N CYS A 84 21.34 -25.26 -5.58
CA CYS A 84 22.25 -24.11 -5.52
C CYS A 84 23.69 -24.59 -5.75
N PRO A 85 24.45 -24.00 -6.69
CA PRO A 85 25.86 -24.33 -6.85
C PRO A 85 26.64 -24.11 -5.54
N HIS A 86 27.57 -25.03 -5.27
CA HIS A 86 28.39 -25.04 -4.05
C HIS A 86 29.79 -24.44 -4.25
N ASP A 87 30.20 -24.22 -5.51
CA ASP A 87 31.48 -23.58 -5.84
C ASP A 87 31.35 -22.05 -5.70
N PRO A 88 32.00 -21.41 -4.70
CA PRO A 88 31.92 -19.96 -4.51
C PRO A 88 32.56 -19.16 -5.64
N SER A 89 33.34 -19.78 -6.53
CA SER A 89 33.90 -19.14 -7.71
C SER A 89 32.90 -19.07 -8.88
N ASP A 90 31.85 -19.89 -8.87
CA ASP A 90 30.78 -19.89 -9.87
C ASP A 90 29.73 -18.79 -9.61
N GLY A 91 30.19 -17.53 -9.58
CA GLY A 91 29.32 -16.38 -9.33
C GLY A 91 28.16 -16.24 -10.33
N ALA A 92 28.32 -16.77 -11.55
CA ALA A 92 27.30 -16.76 -12.59
C ALA A 92 26.21 -17.82 -12.34
N GLY A 93 26.60 -19.06 -12.05
CA GLY A 93 25.65 -20.13 -11.73
C GLY A 93 24.86 -19.83 -10.45
N ILE A 94 25.53 -19.33 -9.41
CA ILE A 94 24.88 -18.94 -8.14
C ILE A 94 23.89 -17.78 -8.39
N ALA A 95 24.27 -16.79 -9.20
CA ALA A 95 23.38 -15.68 -9.56
C ALA A 95 22.14 -16.16 -10.31
N ALA A 96 22.31 -17.04 -11.31
CA ALA A 96 21.21 -17.63 -12.06
C ALA A 96 20.25 -18.42 -11.14
N TRP A 97 20.82 -19.23 -10.23
CA TRP A 97 20.05 -19.93 -9.21
C TRP A 97 19.27 -18.96 -8.32
N ALA A 98 19.91 -17.92 -7.77
CA ALA A 98 19.25 -16.98 -6.86
C ALA A 98 18.08 -16.25 -7.52
N VAL A 99 18.22 -15.85 -8.79
CA VAL A 99 17.16 -15.24 -9.60
C VAL A 99 16.00 -16.21 -9.83
N GLN A 100 16.29 -17.45 -10.29
CA GLN A 100 15.27 -18.47 -10.50
C GLN A 100 14.55 -18.82 -9.19
N ARG A 101 15.33 -18.97 -8.12
CA ARG A 101 14.81 -19.32 -6.80
C ARG A 101 13.90 -18.22 -6.26
N GLY A 102 14.32 -16.96 -6.32
CA GLY A 102 13.47 -15.84 -5.92
C GLY A 102 12.14 -15.78 -6.70
N ARG A 103 12.16 -16.06 -8.01
CA ARG A 103 10.93 -16.18 -8.81
C ARG A 103 10.05 -17.35 -8.34
N SER A 104 10.65 -18.50 -8.02
CA SER A 104 9.91 -19.66 -7.49
C SER A 104 9.27 -19.40 -6.12
N LEU A 105 9.86 -18.49 -5.33
CA LEU A 105 9.29 -18.01 -4.05
C LEU A 105 8.15 -17.00 -4.25
N GLY A 106 7.80 -16.68 -5.50
CA GLY A 106 6.66 -15.84 -5.87
C GLY A 106 6.97 -14.34 -5.99
N PHE A 107 8.24 -13.95 -6.08
CA PHE A 107 8.57 -12.55 -6.40
C PHE A 107 8.34 -12.27 -7.88
N ALA A 108 7.75 -11.11 -8.18
CA ALA A 108 7.41 -10.69 -9.55
C ALA A 108 8.66 -10.40 -10.39
N ALA A 109 9.70 -9.88 -9.76
CA ALA A 109 11.01 -9.71 -10.39
C ALA A 109 12.14 -9.91 -9.37
N VAL A 110 13.29 -10.38 -9.85
CA VAL A 110 14.50 -10.60 -9.07
C VAL A 110 15.68 -10.20 -9.94
N GLY A 111 16.60 -9.43 -9.36
CA GLY A 111 17.81 -8.95 -10.02
C GLY A 111 18.94 -8.85 -9.00
N ILE A 112 20.16 -8.73 -9.51
CA ILE A 112 21.38 -8.70 -8.70
C ILE A 112 22.23 -7.52 -9.17
N CYS A 113 22.74 -6.75 -8.22
CA CYS A 113 23.78 -5.75 -8.46
C CYS A 113 24.94 -5.95 -7.49
N ASP A 114 26.06 -5.28 -7.75
CA ASP A 114 27.15 -5.21 -6.77
C ASP A 114 26.74 -4.44 -5.49
N ALA A 115 27.53 -4.58 -4.44
CA ALA A 115 27.35 -3.88 -3.17
C ALA A 115 28.15 -2.56 -3.08
N SER A 116 28.47 -1.91 -4.20
CA SER A 116 29.20 -0.64 -4.20
C SER A 116 28.39 0.51 -3.58
N PRO A 117 29.04 1.54 -3.01
CA PRO A 117 28.38 2.70 -2.45
C PRO A 117 27.39 3.38 -3.41
N SER A 118 26.39 4.02 -2.83
CA SER A 118 25.33 4.74 -3.54
C SER A 118 25.89 5.90 -4.37
N ARG A 119 25.38 6.05 -5.60
CA ARG A 119 25.68 7.20 -6.47
C ARG A 119 24.81 8.42 -6.13
N ARG A 120 23.90 8.29 -5.17
CA ARG A 120 22.88 9.30 -4.82
C ARG A 120 23.16 10.01 -3.49
N GLY A 121 24.38 9.92 -2.99
CA GLY A 121 24.79 10.56 -1.74
C GLY A 121 24.47 12.06 -1.68
N ASP A 122 24.91 12.82 -2.69
CA ASP A 122 24.69 14.27 -2.73
C ASP A 122 23.21 14.62 -2.88
N GLN A 123 22.45 13.83 -3.64
CA GLN A 123 21.01 14.01 -3.82
C GLN A 123 20.27 13.80 -2.50
N LEU A 124 20.62 12.76 -1.74
CA LEU A 124 20.05 12.52 -0.41
C LEU A 124 20.40 13.66 0.55
N ARG A 125 21.67 14.06 0.63
CA ARG A 125 22.11 15.15 1.52
C ARG A 125 21.43 16.47 1.18
N GLY A 126 21.32 16.82 -0.11
CA GLY A 126 20.60 18.00 -0.57
C GLY A 126 19.10 17.96 -0.25
N TRP A 127 18.46 16.79 -0.40
CA TRP A 127 17.05 16.60 -0.05
C TRP A 127 16.80 16.73 1.46
N LEU A 128 17.71 16.23 2.29
CA LEU A 128 17.68 16.40 3.76
C LEU A 128 17.91 17.86 4.16
N ALA A 129 18.92 18.52 3.58
CA ALA A 129 19.21 19.93 3.85
C ALA A 129 18.03 20.84 3.50
N ALA A 130 17.27 20.50 2.45
CA ALA A 130 16.03 21.19 2.07
C ALA A 130 14.82 20.80 2.95
N GLN A 131 15.01 20.01 4.01
CA GLN A 131 13.96 19.56 4.95
C GLN A 131 12.78 18.84 4.27
N LYS A 132 13.01 18.28 3.08
CA LYS A 132 11.99 17.57 2.31
C LYS A 132 11.58 16.24 2.93
N HIS A 133 12.22 15.80 4.01
CA HIS A 133 11.81 14.61 4.76
C HIS A 133 10.61 14.85 5.68
N GLY A 134 10.22 16.09 5.92
CA GLY A 134 9.12 16.40 6.84
C GLY A 134 9.38 15.82 8.22
N SER A 135 8.41 15.09 8.79
CA SER A 135 8.53 14.48 10.12
C SER A 135 9.24 13.12 10.16
N MET A 136 9.88 12.72 9.06
CA MET A 136 10.58 11.44 8.97
C MET A 136 12.01 11.55 9.52
N ASP A 137 12.19 11.93 10.79
CA ASP A 137 13.50 12.16 11.42
C ASP A 137 14.47 10.97 11.31
N TRP A 138 13.94 9.77 11.08
CA TRP A 138 14.73 8.57 10.85
C TRP A 138 15.50 8.61 9.52
N MET A 139 15.13 9.47 8.57
CA MET A 139 15.85 9.70 7.32
C MET A 139 17.20 10.41 7.52
N GLU A 140 17.33 11.20 8.59
CA GLU A 140 18.60 11.85 8.96
C GLU A 140 19.55 10.91 9.72
N ARG A 141 19.04 9.78 10.20
CA ARG A 141 19.82 8.80 10.96
C ARG A 141 20.47 7.81 10.01
N ASN A 142 21.67 7.35 10.36
CA ASN A 142 22.38 6.28 9.65
C ASN A 142 22.60 6.56 8.15
N ILE A 143 22.77 7.82 7.74
CA ILE A 143 22.99 8.22 6.34
C ILE A 143 24.12 7.39 5.72
N GLU A 144 25.25 7.25 6.42
CA GLU A 144 26.39 6.50 5.90
C GLU A 144 26.09 5.01 5.71
N VAL A 145 25.24 4.39 6.56
CA VAL A 145 24.79 3.00 6.34
C VAL A 145 23.88 2.89 5.12
N ARG A 146 23.06 3.91 4.89
CA ARG A 146 22.16 4.00 3.73
C ARG A 146 22.91 4.15 2.41
N LEU A 147 24.05 4.85 2.45
CA LEU A 147 24.89 5.10 1.29
C LEU A 147 25.92 3.99 1.04
N ASP A 148 26.25 3.17 2.03
CA ASP A 148 27.28 2.14 1.89
C ASP A 148 26.81 0.77 2.43
N PRO A 149 26.45 -0.18 1.54
CA PRO A 149 26.07 -1.53 1.93
C PRO A 149 27.12 -2.26 2.78
N ALA A 150 28.42 -1.92 2.64
CA ALA A 150 29.49 -2.54 3.42
C ALA A 150 29.44 -2.14 4.91
N ARG A 151 28.81 -1.01 5.25
CA ARG A 151 28.54 -0.60 6.64
C ARG A 151 27.36 -1.37 7.26
N LEU A 152 26.49 -1.95 6.43
CA LEU A 152 25.39 -2.79 6.88
C LEU A 152 25.82 -4.25 7.06
N VAL A 153 26.63 -4.75 6.13
CA VAL A 153 27.20 -6.10 6.15
C VAL A 153 28.68 -5.98 5.80
N VAL A 154 29.56 -6.22 6.78
CA VAL A 154 31.01 -6.17 6.56
C VAL A 154 31.40 -7.19 5.49
N GLY A 155 32.11 -6.73 4.46
CA GLY A 155 32.51 -7.56 3.32
C GLY A 155 31.41 -7.82 2.30
N ALA A 156 30.32 -7.03 2.29
CA ALA A 156 29.29 -7.11 1.26
C ALA A 156 29.89 -7.04 -0.16
N GLN A 157 29.49 -7.95 -1.03
CA GLN A 157 29.94 -7.99 -2.43
C GLN A 157 28.77 -7.87 -3.42
N SER A 158 27.60 -8.40 -3.05
CA SER A 158 26.43 -8.41 -3.93
C SER A 158 25.14 -8.12 -3.18
N ILE A 159 24.13 -7.67 -3.92
CA ILE A 159 22.79 -7.40 -3.41
C ILE A 159 21.78 -8.10 -4.32
N VAL A 160 21.00 -9.03 -3.77
CA VAL A 160 19.83 -9.60 -4.46
C VAL A 160 18.64 -8.71 -4.17
N VAL A 161 18.08 -8.09 -5.20
CA VAL A 161 16.92 -7.19 -5.10
C VAL A 161 15.69 -7.90 -5.64
N VAL A 162 14.59 -7.80 -4.90
CA VAL A 162 13.31 -8.41 -5.28
C VAL A 162 12.23 -7.35 -5.37
N ALA A 163 11.34 -7.52 -6.35
CA ALA A 163 10.11 -6.76 -6.46
C ALA A 163 8.93 -7.70 -6.28
N ASP A 164 8.03 -7.36 -5.36
CA ASP A 164 6.82 -8.10 -5.10
C ASP A 164 5.59 -7.27 -5.45
N ARG A 165 4.70 -7.82 -6.27
CA ARG A 165 3.58 -7.07 -6.79
C ARG A 165 2.44 -7.08 -5.78
N TYR A 166 1.91 -5.90 -5.45
CA TYR A 166 0.82 -5.75 -4.47
C TYR A 166 -0.52 -5.39 -5.09
N HIS A 167 -0.55 -5.01 -6.38
CA HIS A 167 -1.78 -4.63 -7.04
C HIS A 167 -1.73 -4.82 -8.56
N ASP A 168 -2.89 -5.03 -9.20
CA ASP A 168 -2.98 -5.33 -10.63
C ASP A 168 -3.14 -4.10 -11.56
N GLY A 169 -3.37 -2.93 -10.98
CA GLY A 169 -3.60 -1.64 -11.67
C GLY A 169 -5.07 -1.36 -12.00
N ARG A 170 -6.00 -2.26 -11.67
CA ARG A 170 -7.44 -2.00 -11.84
C ARG A 170 -7.90 -0.81 -10.97
N PRO A 171 -8.80 0.05 -11.46
CA PRO A 171 -9.41 1.07 -10.62
C PRO A 171 -10.09 0.42 -9.41
N ASP A 172 -10.06 1.09 -8.26
CA ASP A 172 -10.86 0.65 -7.13
C ASP A 172 -12.34 0.75 -7.50
N ARG A 173 -13.16 -0.20 -7.01
CA ARG A 173 -14.60 0.03 -6.92
C ARG A 173 -14.77 1.15 -5.91
N ARG A 174 -14.97 2.38 -6.36
CA ARG A 174 -15.11 3.55 -5.48
C ARG A 174 -16.34 3.37 -4.59
N PRO A 175 -16.21 3.21 -3.27
CA PRO A 175 -17.31 3.48 -2.39
C PRO A 175 -17.11 4.92 -1.92
N ALA A 176 -17.73 5.90 -2.60
CA ALA A 176 -17.90 7.22 -1.96
C ALA A 176 -18.69 7.06 -0.64
N GLN A 177 -19.43 5.95 -0.52
CA GLN A 177 -20.23 5.56 0.63
C GLN A 177 -20.04 4.06 0.88
N LEU A 178 -19.83 3.69 2.14
CA LEU A 178 -19.98 2.31 2.62
C LEU A 178 -21.43 2.07 2.99
N ILE A 179 -21.96 0.89 2.66
CA ILE A 179 -23.31 0.49 3.04
C ILE A 179 -23.19 -0.46 4.22
N ASP A 180 -23.78 -0.10 5.35
CA ASP A 180 -23.86 -0.99 6.50
C ASP A 180 -24.76 -2.19 6.13
N PRO A 181 -24.26 -3.44 6.25
CA PRO A 181 -24.98 -4.62 5.76
C PRO A 181 -26.22 -4.97 6.60
N ILE A 182 -26.37 -4.40 7.79
CA ILE A 182 -27.47 -4.71 8.72
C ILE A 182 -28.60 -3.68 8.58
N SER A 183 -28.26 -2.40 8.62
CA SER A 183 -29.17 -1.26 8.57
C SER A 183 -29.41 -0.73 7.15
N GLY A 184 -28.54 -1.07 6.20
CA GLY A 184 -28.59 -0.54 4.83
C GLY A 184 -28.20 0.94 4.72
N LEU A 185 -27.76 1.57 5.80
CA LEU A 185 -27.42 2.99 5.82
C LEU A 185 -26.08 3.26 5.14
N HIS A 186 -26.01 4.40 4.43
CA HIS A 186 -24.80 4.87 3.78
C HIS A 186 -23.95 5.66 4.78
N SER A 187 -22.64 5.40 4.78
CA SER A 187 -21.64 6.12 5.57
C SER A 187 -20.57 6.69 4.65
N ALA A 188 -20.21 7.96 4.83
CA ALA A 188 -19.01 8.53 4.24
C ALA A 188 -17.78 7.67 4.59
N ALA A 189 -16.85 7.53 3.64
CA ALA A 189 -15.70 6.65 3.78
C ALA A 189 -14.40 7.28 3.30
N GLY A 190 -13.31 7.00 4.01
CA GLY A 190 -11.94 7.35 3.62
C GLY A 190 -11.19 6.16 3.05
N ARG A 191 -10.32 6.40 2.07
CA ARG A 191 -9.54 5.41 1.32
C ARG A 191 -8.19 5.13 1.96
N THR A 192 -7.76 3.88 1.79
CA THR A 192 -6.40 3.42 2.11
C THR A 192 -5.63 3.17 0.82
N ALA A 193 -4.41 3.70 0.71
CA ALA A 193 -3.48 3.41 -0.38
C ALA A 193 -3.24 1.90 -0.52
N ARG A 194 -3.13 1.42 -1.74
CA ARG A 194 -3.13 -0.01 -2.06
C ARG A 194 -1.98 -0.77 -1.39
N TYR A 195 -0.82 -0.13 -1.19
CA TYR A 195 0.33 -0.76 -0.54
C TYR A 195 0.11 -1.05 0.96
N ALA A 196 -0.83 -0.33 1.59
CA ALA A 196 -1.12 -0.41 3.03
C ALA A 196 -2.32 -1.32 3.35
N ARG A 197 -2.90 -1.96 2.33
CA ARG A 197 -4.03 -2.90 2.48
C ARG A 197 -3.54 -4.30 2.83
N GLY A 198 -4.46 -5.12 3.32
CA GLY A 198 -4.16 -6.54 3.54
C GLY A 198 -3.17 -6.78 4.68
N ARG A 199 -2.38 -7.83 4.56
CA ARG A 199 -1.34 -8.20 5.53
C ARG A 199 -0.07 -7.40 5.32
N ASP A 200 0.62 -7.16 6.43
CA ASP A 200 1.88 -6.45 6.47
C ASP A 200 2.95 -7.06 5.55
N TYR A 201 3.31 -6.31 4.49
CA TYR A 201 4.25 -6.76 3.48
C TYR A 201 5.64 -7.04 4.04
N HIS A 202 6.07 -6.29 5.07
CA HIS A 202 7.39 -6.44 5.66
C HIS A 202 7.62 -7.89 6.08
N ARG A 203 6.64 -8.48 6.78
CA ARG A 203 6.73 -9.86 7.27
C ARG A 203 6.71 -10.87 6.13
N ARG A 204 5.86 -10.66 5.11
CA ARG A 204 5.69 -11.58 3.98
C ARG A 204 6.92 -11.62 3.08
N ILE A 205 7.46 -10.45 2.75
CA ILE A 205 8.64 -10.33 1.90
C ILE A 205 9.87 -10.85 2.65
N LYS A 206 10.09 -10.41 3.90
CA LYS A 206 11.23 -10.90 4.71
C LYS A 206 11.18 -12.41 4.95
N LYS A 207 10.00 -13.01 5.16
CA LYS A 207 9.88 -14.48 5.32
C LYS A 207 10.41 -15.23 4.09
N ARG A 208 9.98 -14.83 2.88
CA ARG A 208 10.43 -15.43 1.62
C ARG A 208 11.90 -15.16 1.36
N LEU A 209 12.36 -13.92 1.57
CA LEU A 209 13.75 -13.56 1.28
C LEU A 209 14.74 -14.18 2.26
N ARG A 210 14.38 -14.32 3.56
CA ARG A 210 15.19 -15.07 4.54
C ARG A 210 15.35 -16.53 4.18
N ARG A 211 14.41 -17.10 3.43
CA ARG A 211 14.56 -18.46 2.94
C ARG A 211 15.58 -18.56 1.83
N LEU A 212 15.52 -17.65 0.84
CA LEU A 212 16.57 -17.53 -0.17
C LEU A 212 17.95 -17.34 0.48
N GLN A 213 18.04 -16.46 1.48
CA GLN A 213 19.26 -16.25 2.26
C GLN A 213 19.77 -17.56 2.88
N ARG A 214 18.93 -18.29 3.63
CA ARG A 214 19.35 -19.53 4.29
C ARG A 214 19.81 -20.60 3.29
N GLU A 215 19.12 -20.73 2.16
CA GLU A 215 19.48 -21.70 1.13
C GLU A 215 20.83 -21.35 0.49
N LEU A 216 21.11 -20.05 0.25
CA LEU A 216 22.42 -19.59 -0.23
C LEU A 216 23.53 -19.83 0.81
N GLU A 217 23.29 -19.49 2.07
CA GLU A 217 24.27 -19.65 3.17
C GLU A 217 24.60 -21.13 3.43
N LEU A 218 23.63 -22.03 3.24
CA LEU A 218 23.84 -23.48 3.30
C LEU A 218 24.67 -23.98 2.13
N ALA A 219 24.45 -23.45 0.93
CA ALA A 219 25.18 -23.86 -0.26
C ALA A 219 26.63 -23.33 -0.27
N LEU A 220 26.85 -22.15 0.31
CA LEU A 220 28.15 -21.46 0.35
C LEU A 220 28.56 -21.16 1.81
N PRO A 221 29.12 -22.14 2.53
CA PRO A 221 29.56 -21.95 3.92
C PRO A 221 30.51 -20.77 4.07
N GLY A 222 30.30 -19.96 5.10
CA GLY A 222 31.10 -18.77 5.39
C GLY A 222 30.57 -17.48 4.75
N THR A 223 29.63 -17.57 3.81
CA THR A 223 28.85 -16.40 3.37
C THR A 223 27.93 -15.91 4.47
N ARG A 224 27.69 -14.60 4.50
CA ARG A 224 26.80 -13.95 5.46
C ARG A 224 25.98 -12.90 4.72
N GLY A 225 24.82 -12.56 5.26
CA GLY A 225 24.13 -11.38 4.80
C GLY A 225 22.95 -10.94 5.63
N LYS A 226 22.23 -9.96 5.11
CA LYS A 226 21.10 -9.32 5.79
C LYS A 226 19.97 -9.02 4.83
N VAL A 227 18.80 -9.54 5.18
CA VAL A 227 17.53 -9.20 4.54
C VAL A 227 17.03 -7.84 5.03
N CYS A 228 16.68 -6.99 4.07
CA CYS A 228 16.24 -5.61 4.25
C CYS A 228 14.92 -5.39 3.51
N CYS A 229 14.00 -4.66 4.13
CA CYS A 229 12.75 -4.22 3.51
C CYS A 229 12.18 -3.05 4.30
N ASP A 230 12.22 -1.85 3.70
CA ASP A 230 11.64 -0.56 4.11
C ASP A 230 12.20 0.04 5.42
N ILE A 231 12.37 -0.81 6.44
CA ILE A 231 12.80 -0.43 7.79
C ILE A 231 14.32 -0.26 7.87
N GLU A 232 15.08 -1.13 7.20
CA GLU A 232 16.53 -1.07 7.19
C GLU A 232 17.02 0.16 6.38
N PRO A 233 18.11 0.83 6.81
CA PRO A 233 18.63 2.00 6.11
C PRO A 233 19.38 1.56 4.85
N VAL A 234 18.64 1.25 3.79
CA VAL A 234 19.15 0.97 2.44
C VAL A 234 18.39 1.80 1.41
N MET A 235 18.91 1.88 0.18
CA MET A 235 18.29 2.60 -0.93
C MET A 235 17.68 1.62 -1.93
N GLU A 236 16.62 0.89 -1.55
CA GLU A 236 16.10 -0.24 -2.36
C GLU A 236 15.75 0.17 -3.79
N ARG A 237 15.27 1.40 -4.01
CA ARG A 237 14.94 1.91 -5.35
C ARG A 237 16.18 2.04 -6.24
N GLU A 238 17.27 2.58 -5.70
CA GLU A 238 18.54 2.69 -6.44
C GLU A 238 19.13 1.30 -6.69
N MET A 239 19.08 0.41 -5.70
CA MET A 239 19.56 -0.96 -5.85
C MET A 239 18.76 -1.70 -6.92
N ALA A 240 17.45 -1.52 -6.98
CA ALA A 240 16.59 -2.13 -8.00
C ALA A 240 16.91 -1.62 -9.42
N GLU A 241 17.26 -0.34 -9.57
CA GLU A 241 17.73 0.22 -10.83
C GLU A 241 19.05 -0.40 -11.27
N ARG A 242 20.04 -0.46 -10.36
CA ARG A 242 21.35 -1.10 -10.60
C ARG A 242 21.23 -2.60 -10.89
N ALA A 243 20.22 -3.26 -10.32
CA ALA A 243 19.89 -4.66 -10.58
C ALA A 243 19.12 -4.87 -11.89
N GLY A 244 18.86 -3.81 -12.66
CA GLY A 244 18.16 -3.88 -13.95
C GLY A 244 16.67 -4.17 -13.85
N LEU A 245 16.04 -3.97 -12.69
CA LEU A 245 14.60 -4.26 -12.53
C LEU A 245 13.71 -3.22 -13.20
N GLY A 246 14.15 -1.96 -13.25
CA GLY A 246 13.37 -0.86 -13.79
C GLY A 246 14.07 0.48 -13.63
N ALA A 247 13.31 1.57 -13.76
CA ALA A 247 13.81 2.94 -13.66
C ALA A 247 12.88 3.79 -12.79
N SER A 248 13.43 4.76 -12.06
CA SER A 248 12.64 5.71 -11.27
C SER A 248 11.84 6.63 -12.20
N GLY A 249 10.52 6.64 -12.02
CA GLY A 249 9.67 7.65 -12.66
C GLY A 249 9.85 9.03 -12.03
N LYS A 250 9.33 10.07 -12.67
CA LYS A 250 9.33 11.45 -12.11
C LYS A 250 8.66 11.53 -10.73
N HIS A 251 7.73 10.62 -10.41
CA HIS A 251 7.13 10.48 -9.07
C HIS A 251 8.01 9.71 -8.06
N THR A 252 9.28 9.42 -8.38
CA THR A 252 10.29 8.75 -7.53
C THR A 252 10.07 7.28 -7.19
N LEU A 253 9.01 6.65 -7.71
CA LEU A 253 8.79 5.21 -7.53
C LEU A 253 9.41 4.47 -8.72
N LEU A 254 9.89 3.26 -8.45
CA LEU A 254 10.44 2.37 -9.48
C LEU A 254 9.32 1.92 -10.42
N ILE A 255 9.56 2.03 -11.72
CA ILE A 255 8.67 1.53 -12.77
C ILE A 255 9.33 0.31 -13.40
N LEU A 256 8.72 -0.86 -13.20
CA LEU A 256 9.13 -2.10 -13.88
C LEU A 256 8.50 -2.15 -15.27
N PRO A 257 9.25 -2.55 -16.32
CA PRO A 257 8.70 -2.75 -17.66
C PRO A 257 7.48 -3.67 -17.64
N GLN A 258 6.37 -3.20 -18.21
CA GLN A 258 5.07 -3.89 -18.29
C GLN A 258 4.38 -4.26 -16.95
N LEU A 259 5.02 -4.06 -15.79
CA LEU A 259 4.44 -4.31 -14.46
C LEU A 259 4.04 -3.03 -13.73
N GLY A 260 4.63 -1.90 -14.11
CA GLY A 260 4.38 -0.59 -13.51
C GLY A 260 5.11 -0.42 -12.17
N SER A 261 4.56 0.44 -11.34
CA SER A 261 5.07 0.81 -10.01
C SER A 261 4.29 0.19 -8.86
N TRP A 262 3.32 -0.68 -9.13
CA TRP A 262 2.55 -1.43 -8.12
C TRP A 262 3.37 -2.56 -7.48
N VAL A 263 4.61 -2.26 -7.08
CA VAL A 263 5.55 -3.20 -6.49
C VAL A 263 6.12 -2.68 -5.16
N LEU A 264 6.38 -3.61 -4.27
CA LEU A 264 7.13 -3.42 -3.03
C LEU A 264 8.55 -3.96 -3.26
N LEU A 265 9.54 -3.28 -2.69
CA LEU A 265 10.94 -3.65 -2.83
C LEU A 265 11.50 -4.22 -1.53
N ALA A 266 12.43 -5.14 -1.68
CA ALA A 266 13.29 -5.63 -0.61
C ALA A 266 14.61 -6.09 -1.21
N CYS A 267 15.62 -6.24 -0.35
CA CYS A 267 16.90 -6.73 -0.79
C CYS A 267 17.58 -7.63 0.24
N PHE A 268 18.51 -8.44 -0.24
CA PHE A 268 19.38 -9.29 0.54
C PHE A 268 20.82 -8.91 0.21
N VAL A 269 21.46 -8.19 1.13
CA VAL A 269 22.87 -7.79 1.03
C VAL A 269 23.72 -8.96 1.50
N THR A 270 24.68 -9.41 0.70
CA THR A 270 25.47 -10.63 0.96
C THR A 270 26.95 -10.43 0.68
N THR A 271 27.79 -11.17 1.41
CA THR A 271 29.23 -11.27 1.16
C THR A 271 29.56 -12.19 -0.02
N ALA A 272 28.58 -12.95 -0.53
CA ALA A 272 28.75 -13.80 -1.70
C ALA A 272 29.01 -12.95 -2.96
N ARG A 273 29.95 -13.40 -3.80
CA ARG A 273 30.22 -12.81 -5.12
C ARG A 273 29.25 -13.38 -6.14
N LEU A 274 28.32 -12.56 -6.61
CA LEU A 274 27.31 -12.95 -7.59
C LEU A 274 27.49 -12.10 -8.85
N GLN A 275 27.30 -12.72 -10.01
CA GLN A 275 27.29 -11.98 -11.28
C GLN A 275 26.11 -10.99 -11.29
N PRO A 276 26.36 -9.68 -11.54
CA PRO A 276 25.30 -8.70 -11.73
C PRO A 276 24.36 -9.07 -12.88
N SER A 277 23.07 -8.74 -12.75
CA SER A 277 22.05 -9.02 -13.78
C SER A 277 22.18 -8.14 -15.02
N VAL A 278 22.78 -6.97 -14.86
CA VAL A 278 23.17 -6.03 -15.93
C VAL A 278 24.58 -5.51 -15.61
N PRO A 279 25.35 -5.02 -16.60
CA PRO A 279 26.63 -4.35 -16.33
C PRO A 279 26.47 -3.23 -15.29
N ASN A 280 27.43 -3.07 -14.37
CA ASN A 280 27.33 -2.13 -13.25
C ASN A 280 27.29 -0.65 -13.70
N GLU A 281 27.79 -0.37 -14.89
CA GLU A 281 27.75 0.91 -15.58
C GLU A 281 26.46 1.17 -16.37
N SER A 282 25.51 0.23 -16.37
CA SER A 282 24.23 0.41 -17.07
C SER A 282 23.40 1.52 -16.43
N GLU A 283 23.05 2.53 -17.22
CA GLU A 283 22.12 3.58 -16.80
C GLU A 283 20.68 3.21 -17.22
N PRO A 284 19.70 3.24 -16.29
CA PRO A 284 18.31 2.96 -16.64
C PRO A 284 17.78 4.01 -17.62
N SER A 285 17.07 3.55 -18.65
CA SER A 285 16.37 4.46 -19.57
C SER A 285 15.29 5.26 -18.83
N ASP A 286 15.16 6.57 -19.11
CA ASP A 286 14.08 7.39 -18.56
C ASP A 286 12.71 6.84 -19.02
N PRO A 287 11.88 6.31 -18.10
CA PRO A 287 10.58 5.77 -18.47
C PRO A 287 9.55 6.87 -18.74
N CYS A 288 9.82 8.12 -18.37
CA CYS A 288 8.84 9.20 -18.38
C CYS A 288 8.87 10.06 -19.65
N GLY A 289 10.06 10.33 -20.21
CA GLY A 289 10.21 11.27 -21.32
C GLY A 289 9.56 12.62 -20.99
N SER A 290 8.72 13.13 -21.90
CA SER A 290 8.02 14.41 -21.71
C SER A 290 6.81 14.34 -20.76
N CYS A 291 6.38 13.17 -20.29
CA CYS A 291 5.19 13.03 -19.45
C CYS A 291 5.31 13.75 -18.10
N THR A 292 4.26 14.45 -17.68
CA THR A 292 4.16 15.19 -16.39
C THR A 292 2.94 14.80 -15.55
N ARG A 293 2.14 13.81 -15.96
CA ARG A 293 0.83 13.49 -15.34
C ARG A 293 0.85 13.37 -13.81
N CYS A 294 1.89 12.76 -13.24
CA CYS A 294 2.01 12.61 -11.78
C CYS A 294 2.31 13.93 -11.05
N ILE A 295 3.05 14.84 -11.68
CA ILE A 295 3.35 16.18 -11.18
C ILE A 295 2.06 17.00 -11.21
N ASP A 296 1.40 17.04 -12.37
CA ASP A 296 0.19 17.84 -12.60
C ASP A 296 -0.98 17.39 -11.71
N ALA A 297 -1.10 16.09 -11.46
CA ALA A 297 -2.19 15.54 -10.64
C ALA A 297 -1.94 15.67 -9.12
N CYS A 298 -0.72 15.95 -8.67
CA CYS A 298 -0.39 15.99 -7.24
C CYS A 298 -1.06 17.20 -6.56
N PRO A 299 -2.07 17.02 -5.69
CA PRO A 299 -2.86 18.14 -5.17
C PRO A 299 -2.03 19.15 -4.35
N THR A 300 -0.95 18.65 -3.74
CA THR A 300 -0.07 19.38 -2.83
C THR A 300 1.18 19.89 -3.52
N GLN A 301 1.36 19.62 -4.82
CA GLN A 301 2.57 19.97 -5.57
C GLN A 301 3.84 19.43 -4.88
N ALA A 302 3.74 18.25 -4.27
CA ALA A 302 4.87 17.60 -3.61
C ALA A 302 5.88 17.03 -4.61
N ILE A 303 5.53 16.88 -5.89
CA ILE A 303 6.37 16.19 -6.88
C ILE A 303 7.01 17.21 -7.82
N THR A 304 8.32 17.12 -7.95
CA THR A 304 9.12 17.71 -9.04
C THR A 304 9.82 16.55 -9.77
N PRO A 305 10.37 16.73 -10.99
CA PRO A 305 11.02 15.63 -11.71
C PRO A 305 12.07 14.93 -10.84
N TRP A 306 11.82 13.64 -10.55
CA TRP A 306 12.69 12.76 -9.75
C TRP A 306 12.93 13.22 -8.30
N SER A 307 12.07 14.08 -7.75
CA SER A 307 12.13 14.49 -6.34
C SER A 307 10.73 14.68 -5.75
N VAL A 308 10.54 14.20 -4.53
CA VAL A 308 9.29 14.37 -3.78
C VAL A 308 9.56 15.13 -2.49
N ASP A 309 8.77 16.15 -2.18
CA ASP A 309 8.74 16.79 -0.89
C ASP A 309 7.82 16.00 0.05
N GLY A 310 8.42 15.24 0.96
CA GLY A 310 7.73 14.46 1.98
C GLY A 310 6.99 15.31 3.01
N ALA A 311 7.38 16.56 3.25
CA ALA A 311 6.63 17.47 4.12
C ALA A 311 5.27 17.86 3.50
N ARG A 312 5.12 17.72 2.18
CA ARG A 312 3.91 18.05 1.41
C ARG A 312 3.17 16.82 0.87
N CYS A 313 3.80 15.65 0.88
CA CYS A 313 3.22 14.45 0.28
C CYS A 313 2.04 13.94 1.11
N ILE A 314 0.85 13.77 0.51
CA ILE A 314 -0.35 13.25 1.19
C ILE A 314 -0.04 11.89 1.86
N SER A 315 0.73 11.03 1.17
CA SER A 315 1.11 9.74 1.74
C SER A 315 1.97 9.86 2.99
N ALA A 316 2.86 10.86 3.06
CA ALA A 316 3.72 11.06 4.22
C ALA A 316 2.94 11.71 5.37
N ILE A 317 2.11 12.73 5.10
CA ILE A 317 1.37 13.42 6.18
C ILE A 317 0.29 12.53 6.81
N THR A 318 -0.33 11.63 6.05
CA THR A 318 -1.37 10.73 6.59
C THR A 318 -0.79 9.55 7.38
N ILE A 319 0.49 9.21 7.18
CA ILE A 319 1.10 8.05 7.81
C ILE A 319 2.15 8.43 8.87
N GLU A 320 3.00 9.42 8.58
CA GLU A 320 4.21 9.72 9.33
C GLU A 320 4.12 11.03 10.14
N ALA A 321 3.27 11.99 9.74
CA ALA A 321 3.15 13.26 10.47
C ALA A 321 2.47 13.06 11.81
N ARG A 322 3.23 13.30 12.89
CA ARG A 322 2.76 13.24 14.28
C ARG A 322 2.46 14.61 14.90
N GLN A 323 2.80 15.66 14.18
CA GLN A 323 2.59 17.05 14.60
C GLN A 323 1.45 17.67 13.79
N ALA A 324 1.10 18.92 14.14
CA ALA A 324 0.16 19.71 13.36
C ALA A 324 0.65 19.83 11.90
N VAL A 325 -0.29 19.71 10.97
CA VAL A 325 -0.06 19.89 9.53
C VAL A 325 -0.71 21.19 9.12
N GLU A 326 -0.06 21.92 8.22
CA GLU A 326 -0.57 23.19 7.71
C GLU A 326 -2.00 23.02 7.14
N PRO A 327 -2.98 23.86 7.55
CA PRO A 327 -4.39 23.70 7.17
C PRO A 327 -4.66 23.60 5.67
N ALA A 328 -3.99 24.40 4.83
CA ALA A 328 -4.19 24.35 3.38
C ALA A 328 -3.69 23.01 2.81
N LEU A 329 -2.60 22.45 3.35
CA LEU A 329 -2.13 21.11 3.01
C LEU A 329 -3.09 20.01 3.48
N ALA A 330 -3.60 20.09 4.71
CA ALA A 330 -4.55 19.13 5.26
C ALA A 330 -5.82 19.05 4.41
N SER A 331 -6.36 20.19 3.96
CA SER A 331 -7.55 20.24 3.11
C SER A 331 -7.37 19.58 1.73
N LYS A 332 -6.13 19.34 1.30
CA LYS A 332 -5.79 18.67 0.04
C LYS A 332 -5.65 17.16 0.18
N ALA A 333 -5.77 16.61 1.40
CA ALA A 333 -5.75 15.16 1.63
C ALA A 333 -6.90 14.44 0.92
N ARG A 334 -8.02 15.13 0.66
CA ARG A 334 -9.20 14.57 -0.01
C ARG A 334 -9.75 13.37 0.79
N ASP A 335 -10.27 12.36 0.10
CA ASP A 335 -10.72 11.08 0.66
C ASP A 335 -9.57 10.14 1.09
N TRP A 336 -8.30 10.57 1.08
CA TRP A 336 -7.20 9.71 1.51
C TRP A 336 -7.02 9.69 3.03
N LEU A 337 -7.52 8.62 3.65
CA LEU A 337 -7.39 8.41 5.09
C LEU A 337 -6.00 7.90 5.47
N PHE A 338 -5.41 7.04 4.65
CA PHE A 338 -4.06 6.47 4.86
C PHE A 338 -3.31 6.30 3.54
N GLY A 339 -2.14 6.95 3.41
CA GLY A 339 -1.33 6.90 2.20
C GLY A 339 -1.95 7.72 1.06
N CYS A 340 -1.37 7.66 -0.15
CA CYS A 340 -1.95 8.27 -1.34
C CYS A 340 -1.44 7.59 -2.61
N ASP A 341 -2.34 7.21 -3.52
CA ASP A 341 -1.95 6.55 -4.79
C ASP A 341 -2.09 7.47 -6.02
N ILE A 342 -2.45 8.75 -5.89
CA ILE A 342 -2.80 9.64 -7.04
C ILE A 342 -1.71 9.62 -8.12
N CYS A 343 -0.44 9.78 -7.73
CA CYS A 343 0.69 9.81 -8.68
C CYS A 343 0.89 8.47 -9.42
N GLN A 344 0.49 7.35 -8.81
CA GLN A 344 0.48 6.03 -9.42
C GLN A 344 -0.77 5.83 -10.28
N GLU A 345 -1.95 6.22 -9.81
CA GLU A 345 -3.23 6.04 -10.53
C GLU A 345 -3.23 6.76 -11.89
N VAL A 346 -2.58 7.93 -11.98
CA VAL A 346 -2.46 8.68 -13.24
C VAL A 346 -1.28 8.25 -14.12
N CYS A 347 -0.38 7.41 -13.63
CA CYS A 347 0.82 7.00 -14.37
C CYS A 347 0.45 6.07 -15.54
N PRO A 348 0.86 6.37 -16.79
CA PRO A 348 0.56 5.51 -17.95
C PRO A 348 1.11 4.08 -17.82
N HIS A 349 2.24 3.92 -17.12
CA HIS A 349 2.89 2.61 -16.90
C HIS A 349 2.12 1.70 -15.94
N ASN A 350 1.15 2.23 -15.22
CA ASN A 350 0.35 1.50 -14.25
C ASN A 350 -0.95 0.91 -14.82
N GLN A 351 -1.18 1.09 -16.13
CA GLN A 351 -2.30 0.47 -16.82
C GLN A 351 -2.13 -1.07 -16.86
N PRO A 352 -3.21 -1.86 -16.68
CA PRO A 352 -3.11 -3.32 -16.74
C PRO A 352 -2.56 -3.81 -18.10
N THR A 353 -1.52 -4.65 -18.06
CA THR A 353 -0.91 -5.25 -19.25
C THR A 353 -1.18 -6.77 -19.28
N ARG A 354 -0.85 -7.43 -20.39
CA ARG A 354 -0.89 -8.91 -20.46
C ARG A 354 0.04 -9.55 -19.43
N LEU A 355 1.26 -9.01 -19.27
CA LEU A 355 2.22 -9.51 -18.29
C LEU A 355 1.70 -9.30 -16.86
N SER A 356 1.17 -8.10 -16.58
CA SER A 356 0.71 -7.72 -15.25
C SER A 356 -0.47 -8.59 -14.79
N ARG A 357 -1.38 -8.98 -15.69
CA ARG A 357 -2.46 -9.93 -15.39
C ARG A 357 -1.95 -11.34 -15.11
N ARG A 358 -0.98 -11.82 -15.87
CA ARG A 358 -0.38 -13.16 -15.73
C ARG A 358 0.44 -13.30 -14.44
N VAL A 359 1.24 -12.29 -14.09
CA VAL A 359 2.03 -12.28 -12.86
C VAL A 359 1.13 -12.17 -11.63
N GLY A 360 0.03 -11.41 -11.74
CA GLY A 360 -0.91 -11.22 -10.63
C GLY A 360 -0.29 -10.46 -9.46
N PHE A 361 -0.87 -10.65 -8.28
CA PHE A 361 -0.35 -10.20 -6.98
C PHE A 361 -0.88 -11.14 -5.90
N HIS A 362 -0.23 -11.17 -4.74
CA HIS A 362 -0.61 -12.08 -3.67
C HIS A 362 -1.94 -11.65 -3.01
N SER A 363 -2.90 -12.57 -2.85
CA SER A 363 -4.24 -12.30 -2.32
C SER A 363 -4.25 -11.70 -0.91
N GLU A 364 -3.24 -12.01 -0.09
CA GLU A 364 -3.07 -11.37 1.22
C GLU A 364 -2.85 -9.85 1.18
N TYR A 365 -2.46 -9.27 0.04
CA TYR A 365 -2.44 -7.81 -0.13
C TYR A 365 -3.80 -7.24 -0.51
N ASP A 366 -4.76 -8.09 -0.91
CA ASP A 366 -6.02 -7.65 -1.49
C ASP A 366 -7.08 -7.28 -0.43
N GLY A 367 -7.84 -6.24 -0.75
CA GLY A 367 -9.20 -5.95 -0.28
C GLY A 367 -9.42 -5.59 1.20
N ARG A 368 -8.62 -6.12 2.13
CA ARG A 368 -8.81 -5.82 3.56
C ARG A 368 -8.44 -4.37 3.83
N ASN A 369 -9.33 -3.64 4.49
CA ASN A 369 -9.10 -2.26 4.94
C ASN A 369 -8.87 -1.27 3.78
N ALA A 370 -9.48 -1.53 2.61
CA ALA A 370 -9.40 -0.64 1.45
C ALA A 370 -10.03 0.74 1.72
N SER A 371 -11.02 0.79 2.61
CA SER A 371 -11.66 2.00 3.10
C SER A 371 -12.21 1.79 4.51
N PHE A 372 -12.48 2.89 5.22
CA PHE A 372 -13.10 2.89 6.54
C PHE A 372 -14.20 3.95 6.62
N SER A 373 -15.25 3.68 7.39
CA SER A 373 -16.27 4.68 7.72
C SER A 373 -15.64 5.83 8.48
N LEU A 374 -15.86 7.08 8.03
CA LEU A 374 -15.29 8.24 8.71
C LEU A 374 -15.87 8.38 10.13
N ILE A 375 -17.19 8.20 10.29
CA ILE A 375 -17.84 8.33 11.60
C ILE A 375 -17.35 7.25 12.58
N GLU A 376 -17.12 6.02 12.12
CA GLU A 376 -16.53 4.98 12.97
C GLU A 376 -15.11 5.34 13.38
N VAL A 377 -14.29 5.82 12.44
CA VAL A 377 -12.90 6.20 12.70
C VAL A 377 -12.81 7.35 13.69
N LEU A 378 -13.70 8.35 13.61
CA LEU A 378 -13.78 9.45 14.57
C LEU A 378 -14.03 8.97 16.01
N GLY A 379 -14.67 7.80 16.18
CA GLY A 379 -14.90 7.15 17.48
C GLY A 379 -13.84 6.12 17.89
N TRP A 380 -12.75 5.95 17.15
CA TRP A 380 -11.74 4.94 17.48
C TRP A 380 -10.93 5.28 18.73
N ASP A 381 -10.80 4.30 19.62
CA ASP A 381 -9.74 4.22 20.61
C ASP A 381 -8.60 3.30 20.12
N GLU A 382 -7.57 3.09 20.94
CA GLU A 382 -6.46 2.20 20.58
C GLU A 382 -6.87 0.71 20.48
N ILE A 383 -7.97 0.28 21.08
CA ILE A 383 -8.42 -1.12 21.04
C ILE A 383 -9.15 -1.38 19.72
N THR A 384 -10.15 -0.57 19.42
CA THR A 384 -10.96 -0.60 18.18
C THR A 384 -10.09 -0.36 16.95
N ARG A 385 -9.16 0.60 16.99
CA ARG A 385 -8.17 0.81 15.93
C ARG A 385 -7.32 -0.43 15.67
N ARG A 386 -6.75 -1.07 16.71
CA ARG A 386 -5.94 -2.29 16.55
C ARG A 386 -6.74 -3.42 15.91
N LYS A 387 -8.01 -3.58 16.33
CA LYS A 387 -8.93 -4.56 15.74
C LYS A 387 -9.19 -4.26 14.27
N ALA A 388 -9.46 -3.00 13.93
CA ALA A 388 -9.73 -2.56 12.56
C ALA A 388 -8.52 -2.75 11.64
N PHE A 389 -7.33 -2.32 12.06
CA PHE A 389 -6.11 -2.48 11.25
C PHE A 389 -5.64 -3.93 11.12
N GLY A 390 -5.98 -4.80 12.07
CA GLY A 390 -5.60 -6.20 12.03
C GLY A 390 -4.07 -6.35 11.87
N PRO A 391 -3.56 -7.33 11.11
CA PRO A 391 -2.12 -7.50 10.87
C PRO A 391 -1.61 -6.73 9.64
N SER A 392 -2.04 -5.48 9.43
CA SER A 392 -1.66 -4.65 8.27
C SER A 392 -0.47 -3.71 8.57
N PRO A 393 0.15 -3.09 7.54
CA PRO A 393 1.16 -2.04 7.72
C PRO A 393 0.64 -0.82 8.51
N LEU A 394 -0.68 -0.60 8.55
CA LEU A 394 -1.30 0.54 9.24
C LEU A 394 -1.17 0.51 10.76
N ASN A 395 -0.73 -0.60 11.37
CA ASN A 395 -0.53 -0.66 12.82
C ASN A 395 0.41 0.39 13.41
N ARG A 396 1.25 1.00 12.57
CA ARG A 396 2.12 2.13 12.93
C ARG A 396 1.37 3.44 13.17
N VAL A 397 0.15 3.56 12.66
CA VAL A 397 -0.72 4.72 12.84
C VAL A 397 -1.51 4.56 14.15
N LYS A 398 -1.47 5.58 15.00
CA LYS A 398 -2.18 5.64 16.29
C LYS A 398 -3.62 6.12 16.10
N ALA A 399 -4.48 5.95 17.11
CA ALA A 399 -5.89 6.30 17.03
C ALA A 399 -6.09 7.79 16.78
N ALA A 400 -5.37 8.66 17.52
CA ALA A 400 -5.40 10.10 17.28
C ALA A 400 -5.02 10.49 15.84
N HIS A 401 -3.98 9.88 15.25
CA HIS A 401 -3.61 10.14 13.85
C HIS A 401 -4.72 9.71 12.87
N ALA A 402 -5.33 8.55 13.10
CA ALA A 402 -6.44 8.07 12.27
C ALA A 402 -7.66 9.01 12.35
N ARG A 403 -8.02 9.44 13.56
CA ARG A 403 -9.13 10.38 13.82
C ARG A 403 -8.88 11.72 13.15
N ARG A 404 -7.68 12.28 13.30
CA ARG A 404 -7.27 13.51 12.61
C ARG A 404 -7.41 13.37 11.08
N ASN A 405 -6.95 12.27 10.49
CA ASN A 405 -7.11 12.07 9.05
C ASN A 405 -8.59 11.95 8.65
N ALA A 406 -9.42 11.33 9.49
CA ALA A 406 -10.86 11.25 9.24
C ALA A 406 -11.53 12.62 9.29
N VAL A 407 -11.11 13.51 10.21
CA VAL A 407 -11.51 14.91 10.23
C VAL A 407 -11.17 15.61 8.90
N TRP A 408 -9.96 15.42 8.37
CA TRP A 408 -9.58 16.00 7.08
C TRP A 408 -10.40 15.45 5.91
N CYS A 409 -10.66 14.14 5.89
CA CYS A 409 -11.49 13.52 4.85
C CYS A 409 -12.94 14.01 4.90
N ALA A 410 -13.46 14.28 6.09
CA ALA A 410 -14.83 14.75 6.29
C ALA A 410 -15.09 16.12 5.63
N LEU A 411 -14.05 16.95 5.48
CA LEU A 411 -14.17 18.23 4.78
C LEU A 411 -14.68 18.07 3.34
N GLU A 412 -14.09 17.16 2.55
CA GLU A 412 -14.51 16.95 1.16
C GLU A 412 -15.95 16.42 1.07
N VAL A 413 -16.38 15.65 2.06
CA VAL A 413 -17.75 15.11 2.14
C VAL A 413 -18.73 16.25 2.42
N LEU A 414 -18.45 17.06 3.43
CA LEU A 414 -19.33 18.13 3.91
C LEU A 414 -19.36 19.35 2.98
N GLU A 415 -18.30 19.59 2.20
CA GLU A 415 -18.31 20.57 1.09
C GLU A 415 -19.16 20.11 -0.11
N ARG A 416 -19.52 18.82 -0.21
CA ARG A 416 -20.30 18.28 -1.33
C ARG A 416 -21.75 18.00 -0.98
N SER A 417 -22.01 17.56 0.24
CA SER A 417 -23.33 17.11 0.66
C SER A 417 -23.47 17.20 2.17
N ALA A 418 -24.68 17.52 2.64
CA ALA A 418 -24.98 17.47 4.06
C ALA A 418 -24.89 16.04 4.60
N ASP A 419 -24.15 15.87 5.70
CA ASP A 419 -24.06 14.64 6.48
C ASP A 419 -24.18 15.03 7.97
N PRO A 420 -25.42 15.18 8.50
CA PRO A 420 -25.63 15.67 9.86
C PRO A 420 -24.96 14.84 10.96
N PRO A 421 -24.93 13.49 10.89
CA PRO A 421 -24.14 12.68 11.83
C PRO A 421 -22.65 13.04 11.83
N LEU A 422 -22.05 13.22 10.65
CA LEU A 422 -20.64 13.55 10.52
C LEU A 422 -20.33 14.98 11.02
N ASP A 423 -21.14 15.98 10.63
CA ASP A 423 -20.99 17.37 11.11
C ASP A 423 -21.13 17.46 12.63
N SER A 424 -22.14 16.79 13.21
CA SER A 424 -22.35 16.74 14.67
C SER A 424 -21.14 16.15 15.40
N ALA A 425 -20.57 15.05 14.89
CA ALA A 425 -19.39 14.44 15.49
C ALA A 425 -18.16 15.36 15.43
N LEU A 426 -17.95 16.07 14.31
CA LEU A 426 -16.85 17.04 14.20
C LEU A 426 -16.99 18.20 15.19
N ARG A 427 -18.20 18.75 15.34
CA ARG A 427 -18.48 19.83 16.29
C ARG A 427 -18.28 19.38 17.73
N ALA A 428 -18.70 18.16 18.07
CA ALA A 428 -18.45 17.58 19.38
C ALA A 428 -16.94 17.51 19.68
N ILE A 429 -16.15 16.94 18.76
CA ILE A 429 -14.68 16.86 18.86
C ILE A 429 -14.04 18.25 18.98
N ALA A 430 -14.49 19.23 18.21
CA ALA A 430 -13.97 20.60 18.27
C ALA A 430 -14.22 21.28 19.64
N SER A 431 -15.34 20.95 20.29
CA SER A 431 -15.74 21.52 21.57
C SER A 431 -15.19 20.78 22.80
N ASP A 432 -14.78 19.53 22.65
CA ASP A 432 -14.23 18.71 23.71
C ASP A 432 -12.84 19.21 24.11
N ARG A 433 -12.62 19.49 25.40
CA ARG A 433 -11.34 19.99 25.93
C ARG A 433 -10.41 18.86 26.39
N ASP A 434 -10.95 17.67 26.59
CA ASP A 434 -10.20 16.48 27.01
C ASP A 434 -9.71 15.66 25.80
N GLU A 435 -10.09 16.10 24.59
CA GLU A 435 -9.67 15.50 23.32
C GLU A 435 -8.18 15.72 23.04
N ASP A 436 -7.58 14.78 22.30
CA ASP A 436 -6.22 14.92 21.76
C ASP A 436 -6.10 16.22 20.94
N GLU A 437 -5.19 17.09 21.34
CA GLU A 437 -5.05 18.45 20.78
C GLU A 437 -4.91 18.46 19.26
N MET A 438 -4.23 17.46 18.67
CA MET A 438 -4.06 17.39 17.22
C MET A 438 -5.38 17.04 16.51
N VAL A 439 -6.22 16.20 17.12
CA VAL A 439 -7.56 15.86 16.59
C VAL A 439 -8.49 17.06 16.75
N ARG A 440 -8.51 17.65 17.94
CA ARG A 440 -9.32 18.82 18.28
C ARG A 440 -9.00 20.02 17.40
N ALA A 441 -7.73 20.36 17.22
CA ALA A 441 -7.30 21.47 16.38
C ALA A 441 -7.70 21.26 14.91
N ALA A 442 -7.57 20.04 14.39
CA ALA A 442 -8.04 19.70 13.04
C ALA A 442 -9.56 19.88 12.92
N ALA A 443 -10.33 19.48 13.94
CA ALA A 443 -11.79 19.60 13.94
C ALA A 443 -12.25 21.05 13.98
N ILE A 444 -11.62 21.89 14.82
CA ILE A 444 -11.89 23.34 14.88
C ILE A 444 -11.71 23.98 13.50
N GLU A 445 -10.59 23.68 12.82
CA GLU A 445 -10.30 24.24 11.50
C GLU A 445 -11.32 23.78 10.45
N VAL A 446 -11.64 22.48 10.43
CA VAL A 446 -12.61 21.92 9.48
C VAL A 446 -14.01 22.48 9.72
N VAL A 447 -14.47 22.56 10.97
CA VAL A 447 -15.77 23.16 11.32
C VAL A 447 -15.82 24.62 10.91
N ALA A 448 -14.79 25.41 11.21
CA ALA A 448 -14.72 26.81 10.81
C ALA A 448 -14.79 26.99 9.29
N ARG A 449 -14.19 26.06 8.53
CA ARG A 449 -14.26 26.07 7.06
C ARG A 449 -15.63 25.68 6.53
N ILE A 450 -16.28 24.66 7.10
CA ILE A 450 -17.64 24.24 6.74
C ILE A 450 -18.61 25.39 7.00
N ASP A 451 -18.51 26.06 8.16
CA ASP A 451 -19.36 27.20 8.48
C ASP A 451 -19.21 28.34 7.45
N ARG A 452 -17.97 28.65 7.05
CA ARG A 452 -17.71 29.61 5.96
C ARG A 452 -18.29 29.16 4.62
N HIS A 453 -18.17 27.89 4.28
CA HIS A 453 -18.70 27.34 3.03
C HIS A 453 -20.24 27.42 2.98
N LEU A 454 -20.91 27.09 4.07
CA LEU A 454 -22.36 27.17 4.19
C LEU A 454 -22.85 28.63 4.14
N LEU A 455 -22.16 29.56 4.83
CA LEU A 455 -22.48 30.99 4.79
C LEU A 455 -22.23 31.62 3.41
N GLY A 456 -21.21 31.17 2.68
CA GLY A 456 -20.94 31.62 1.31
C GLY A 456 -21.91 31.05 0.26
N SER A 457 -22.45 29.86 0.52
CA SER A 457 -23.42 29.19 -0.36
C SER A 457 -24.86 29.69 -0.18
N THR A 458 -25.13 30.47 0.87
CA THR A 458 -26.44 31.10 1.13
C THR A 458 -26.52 32.54 0.62
N ALA A 459 -25.49 33.08 -0.01
CA ALA A 459 -25.59 34.33 -0.75
C ALA A 459 -26.57 34.14 -1.93
N PRO A 460 -27.63 34.94 -2.05
CA PRO A 460 -28.52 34.84 -3.22
C PRO A 460 -27.71 35.10 -4.49
N PRO A 461 -28.00 34.40 -5.61
CA PRO A 461 -27.38 34.77 -6.88
C PRO A 461 -27.70 36.24 -7.15
N ASP A 462 -26.68 37.04 -7.44
CA ASP A 462 -26.85 38.45 -7.82
C ASP A 462 -27.98 38.55 -8.83
N ILE A 463 -29.11 39.11 -8.39
CA ILE A 463 -30.16 39.55 -9.29
C ILE A 463 -29.55 40.76 -9.98
N MET A 464 -28.96 40.54 -11.15
CA MET A 464 -28.63 41.63 -12.08
C MET A 464 -29.94 42.37 -12.37
N LEU A 465 -30.08 43.56 -11.79
CA LEU A 465 -31.01 44.61 -12.22
C LEU A 465 -30.32 45.49 -13.25
#